data_AF-A0A7W0IWM5-F1
#
_entry.id   AF-A0A7W0IWM5-F1
#
_cell.length_a   1.000
_cell.length_b   1.000
_cell.length_c   1.000
_cell.angle_alpha   90.00
_cell.angle_beta   90.00
_cell.angle_gamma   90.00
#
_symmetry.space_group_name_H-M   'P 1'
#
loop_
_entity.id
_entity.type
_entity.pdbx_description
1 polymer ?
#
loop_
_entity_poly.entity_id
_entity_poly.type
_entity_poly.pdbx_seq_one_letter_code
_entity_poly.pdbx_strand_id
1 'polypeptide(L)'
;MRIMTGKTTRWLYGAAFAVSVLFFGYVLFPEDRVKDHMLISWAEIFPELDLSIQSLAPSLPLSAKMKGVQVRLANGFGFDIPFISVGYNILSSLGSMRSYSFKADGYDGKADGTFALTKKAPARNTADIHLSGIRMEKIEPVQKITNGLFSGLLSGEITHDSGKGKDPTFLNLVLSDCKMPVKLAFLDLGVMEFKDVLMDAALTGQNFEIRKCTLKGVQADGDFAGQIAFHEDLNRSRLNLSGTINLHHEFLKTLPQNQAAGNLMTRNGIRFTISGTFEQPKFSLR
;
A
#
# COMPACT_ATOMS: atom_id res chain seq x y z
N MET A 1 -24.17 -58.04 -6.67
CA MET A 1 -24.69 -56.89 -5.88
C MET A 1 -23.81 -56.76 -4.64
N ARG A 2 -22.79 -55.90 -4.68
CA ARG A 2 -21.73 -55.85 -3.65
C ARG A 2 -22.20 -54.93 -2.53
N ILE A 3 -22.54 -55.50 -1.38
CA ILE A 3 -22.99 -54.77 -0.20
C ILE A 3 -21.81 -53.93 0.31
N MET A 4 -21.84 -52.63 0.08
CA MET A 4 -20.87 -51.69 0.63
C MET A 4 -21.00 -51.67 2.16
N THR A 5 -19.89 -51.96 2.85
CA THR A 5 -19.79 -52.01 4.31
C THR A 5 -20.15 -50.66 4.92
N GLY A 6 -20.91 -50.65 6.02
CA GLY A 6 -21.53 -49.46 6.63
C GLY A 6 -20.62 -48.28 7.01
N LYS A 7 -19.29 -48.43 6.95
CA LYS A 7 -18.34 -47.31 6.98
C LYS A 7 -18.37 -46.51 5.67
N THR A 8 -18.29 -47.15 4.51
CA THR A 8 -18.25 -46.48 3.18
C THR A 8 -19.53 -45.70 2.89
N THR A 9 -20.68 -46.24 3.29
CA THR A 9 -21.98 -45.56 3.17
C THR A 9 -22.06 -44.29 4.02
N ARG A 10 -21.49 -44.29 5.24
CA ARG A 10 -21.44 -43.09 6.11
C ARG A 10 -20.51 -42.01 5.56
N TRP A 11 -19.38 -42.39 4.94
CA TRP A 11 -18.50 -41.45 4.24
C TRP A 11 -19.17 -40.82 3.02
N LEU A 12 -19.95 -41.60 2.27
CA LEU A 12 -20.73 -41.11 1.13
C LEU A 12 -21.82 -40.11 1.55
N TYR A 13 -22.58 -40.40 2.61
CA TYR A 13 -23.57 -39.45 3.15
C TYR A 13 -22.90 -38.19 3.73
N GLY A 14 -21.77 -38.33 4.41
CA GLY A 14 -20.99 -37.20 4.89
C GLY A 14 -20.47 -36.31 3.74
N ALA A 15 -19.96 -36.92 2.67
CA ALA A 15 -19.52 -36.21 1.48
C ALA A 15 -20.71 -35.53 0.75
N ALA A 16 -21.83 -36.22 0.59
CA ALA A 16 -23.03 -35.65 -0.04
C ALA A 16 -23.61 -34.49 0.77
N PHE A 17 -23.64 -34.60 2.10
CA PHE A 17 -24.02 -33.51 3.00
C PHE A 17 -23.06 -32.32 2.88
N ALA A 18 -21.75 -32.56 2.91
CA ALA A 18 -20.74 -31.50 2.76
C ALA A 18 -20.87 -30.78 1.41
N VAL A 19 -21.03 -31.53 0.31
CA VAL A 19 -21.25 -30.96 -1.03
C VAL A 19 -22.55 -30.18 -1.08
N SER A 20 -23.62 -30.66 -0.45
CA SER A 20 -24.92 -29.97 -0.42
C SER A 20 -24.83 -28.67 0.37
N VAL A 21 -24.18 -28.68 1.54
CA VAL A 21 -23.94 -27.48 2.35
C VAL A 21 -23.09 -26.46 1.58
N LEU A 22 -22.04 -26.90 0.88
CA LEU A 22 -21.23 -26.03 0.03
C LEU A 22 -22.03 -25.48 -1.17
N PHE A 23 -22.83 -26.32 -1.82
CA PHE A 23 -23.64 -25.95 -2.97
C PHE A 23 -24.75 -24.97 -2.58
N PHE A 24 -25.55 -25.28 -1.56
CA PHE A 24 -26.58 -24.38 -1.06
C PHE A 24 -26.00 -23.13 -0.44
N GLY A 25 -24.86 -23.21 0.25
CA GLY A 25 -24.15 -22.03 0.76
C GLY A 25 -23.63 -21.12 -0.35
N TYR A 26 -23.27 -21.67 -1.51
CA TYR A 26 -22.85 -20.91 -2.69
C TYR A 26 -24.04 -20.31 -3.45
N VAL A 27 -25.11 -21.08 -3.66
CA VAL A 27 -26.31 -20.66 -4.41
C VAL A 27 -27.19 -19.70 -3.62
N LEU A 28 -27.32 -19.89 -2.30
CA LEU A 28 -28.12 -19.05 -1.40
C LEU A 28 -27.27 -18.02 -0.66
N PHE A 29 -26.08 -17.69 -1.18
CA PHE A 29 -25.17 -16.77 -0.52
C PHE A 29 -25.87 -15.42 -0.29
N PRO A 30 -26.06 -14.99 0.98
CA PRO A 30 -26.84 -13.80 1.29
C PRO A 30 -25.94 -12.56 1.12
N GLU A 31 -25.68 -12.18 -0.13
CA GLU A 31 -24.81 -11.07 -0.54
C GLU A 31 -25.05 -9.80 0.29
N ASP A 32 -26.31 -9.34 0.34
CA ASP A 32 -26.68 -8.09 1.00
C ASP A 32 -26.37 -8.12 2.50
N ARG A 33 -26.68 -9.24 3.19
CA ARG A 33 -26.44 -9.34 4.64
C ARG A 33 -24.96 -9.39 4.99
N VAL A 34 -24.15 -10.06 4.18
CA VAL A 34 -22.70 -10.13 4.42
C VAL A 34 -22.07 -8.76 4.13
N LYS A 35 -22.51 -8.09 3.07
CA LYS A 35 -22.07 -6.74 2.73
C LYS A 35 -22.40 -5.74 3.84
N ASP A 36 -23.63 -5.72 4.35
CA ASP A 36 -24.03 -4.83 5.44
C ASP A 36 -23.20 -5.05 6.70
N HIS A 37 -22.95 -6.31 7.07
CA HIS A 37 -22.13 -6.63 8.23
C HIS A 37 -20.67 -6.18 8.05
N MET A 38 -20.11 -6.31 6.85
CA MET A 38 -18.77 -5.82 6.53
C MET A 38 -18.69 -4.30 6.60
N LEU A 39 -19.69 -3.58 6.08
CA LEU A 39 -19.74 -2.12 6.13
C LEU A 39 -19.87 -1.60 7.57
N ILE A 40 -20.73 -2.22 8.38
CA ILE A 40 -20.88 -1.85 9.81
C ILE A 40 -19.57 -2.11 10.55
N SER A 41 -18.97 -3.29 10.37
CA SER A 41 -17.70 -3.64 11.02
C SER A 41 -16.56 -2.73 10.57
N TRP A 42 -16.55 -2.32 9.30
CA TRP A 42 -15.57 -1.37 8.77
C TRP A 42 -15.73 0.01 9.41
N ALA A 43 -16.95 0.53 9.48
CA ALA A 43 -17.23 1.82 10.10
C ALA A 43 -16.87 1.86 11.61
N GLU A 44 -17.03 0.73 12.32
CA GLU A 44 -16.60 0.61 13.72
C GLU A 44 -15.08 0.66 13.89
N ILE A 45 -14.32 0.08 12.95
CA ILE A 45 -12.86 -0.03 13.03
C ILE A 45 -12.17 1.21 12.44
N PHE A 46 -12.70 1.75 11.35
CA PHE A 46 -12.13 2.85 10.57
C PHE A 46 -13.18 3.94 10.32
N PRO A 47 -13.56 4.73 11.34
CA PRO A 47 -14.63 5.72 11.22
C PRO A 47 -14.31 6.86 10.23
N GLU A 48 -13.04 7.05 9.89
CA GLU A 48 -12.55 8.09 8.96
C GLU A 48 -12.56 7.65 7.49
N LEU A 49 -12.86 6.37 7.22
CA LEU A 49 -12.84 5.77 5.89
C LEU A 49 -14.23 5.28 5.48
N ASP A 50 -14.76 5.84 4.40
CA ASP A 50 -15.95 5.33 3.73
C ASP A 50 -15.57 4.16 2.81
N LEU A 51 -16.27 3.04 2.97
CA LEU A 51 -16.07 1.83 2.17
C LEU A 51 -17.31 1.59 1.33
N SER A 52 -17.12 1.51 0.01
CA SER A 52 -18.18 1.09 -0.92
C SER A 52 -17.79 -0.21 -1.59
N ILE A 53 -18.73 -1.14 -1.70
CA ILE A 53 -18.54 -2.43 -2.37
C ILE A 53 -19.63 -2.59 -3.42
N GLN A 54 -19.27 -2.72 -4.70
CA GLN A 54 -20.26 -2.88 -5.76
C GLN A 54 -20.98 -4.23 -5.69
N SER A 55 -20.22 -5.32 -5.58
CA SER A 55 -20.78 -6.68 -5.49
C SER A 55 -19.89 -7.59 -4.63
N LEU A 56 -20.50 -8.56 -3.96
CA LEU A 56 -19.84 -9.56 -3.12
C LEU A 56 -20.32 -10.96 -3.52
N ALA A 57 -19.41 -11.80 -4.01
CA ALA A 57 -19.70 -13.17 -4.41
C ALA A 57 -18.89 -14.17 -3.57
N PRO A 58 -19.43 -15.36 -3.26
CA PRO A 58 -18.64 -16.43 -2.68
C PRO A 58 -17.62 -16.96 -3.71
N SER A 59 -16.44 -17.36 -3.24
CA SER A 59 -15.41 -18.01 -4.05
C SER A 59 -14.79 -19.20 -3.31
N LEU A 60 -14.58 -20.30 -4.04
CA LEU A 60 -14.04 -21.54 -3.48
C LEU A 60 -12.53 -21.41 -3.15
N PRO A 61 -12.01 -22.12 -2.13
CA PRO A 61 -12.71 -23.10 -1.27
C PRO A 61 -13.45 -22.51 -0.06
N LEU A 62 -13.10 -21.30 0.42
CA LEU A 62 -13.72 -20.59 1.55
C LEU A 62 -13.31 -19.12 1.53
N SER A 63 -13.63 -18.44 0.45
CA SER A 63 -13.30 -17.04 0.22
C SER A 63 -14.50 -16.24 -0.25
N ALA A 64 -14.43 -14.92 -0.11
CA ALA A 64 -15.40 -13.99 -0.65
C ALA A 64 -14.67 -13.05 -1.60
N LYS A 65 -15.18 -12.93 -2.83
CA LYS A 65 -14.68 -12.03 -3.85
C LYS A 65 -15.56 -10.80 -3.92
N MET A 66 -14.98 -9.66 -3.62
CA MET A 66 -15.58 -8.34 -3.79
C MET A 66 -15.13 -7.75 -5.13
N LYS A 67 -16.04 -7.01 -5.77
CA LYS A 67 -15.75 -6.22 -6.96
C LYS A 67 -16.09 -4.75 -6.71
N GLY A 68 -15.35 -3.86 -7.38
CA GLY A 68 -15.60 -2.42 -7.33
C GLY A 68 -15.55 -1.89 -5.91
N VAL A 69 -14.49 -2.25 -5.17
CA VAL A 69 -14.29 -1.76 -3.81
C VAL A 69 -13.70 -0.37 -3.89
N GLN A 70 -14.37 0.62 -3.30
CA GLN A 70 -13.88 1.99 -3.22
C GLN A 70 -13.62 2.30 -1.75
N VAL A 71 -12.42 2.75 -1.43
CA VAL A 71 -12.07 3.25 -0.11
C VAL A 71 -11.87 4.75 -0.23
N ARG A 72 -12.71 5.56 0.40
CA ARG A 72 -12.63 7.02 0.37
C ARG A 72 -12.34 7.55 1.77
N LEU A 73 -11.34 8.41 1.87
CA LEU A 73 -11.13 9.23 3.06
C LEU A 73 -12.16 10.37 3.06
N ALA A 74 -12.51 10.85 4.25
CA ALA A 74 -13.38 12.02 4.44
C ALA A 74 -12.90 13.28 3.67
N ASN A 75 -11.62 13.38 3.34
CA ASN A 75 -11.02 14.47 2.56
C ASN A 75 -11.14 14.30 1.04
N GLY A 76 -11.89 13.31 0.55
CA GLY A 76 -12.13 13.06 -0.87
C GLY A 76 -11.03 12.26 -1.59
N PHE A 77 -9.98 11.86 -0.88
CA PHE A 77 -8.95 10.96 -1.41
C PHE A 77 -9.49 9.53 -1.47
N GLY A 78 -9.58 8.96 -2.66
CA GLY A 78 -10.17 7.64 -2.89
C GLY A 78 -9.23 6.67 -3.57
N PHE A 79 -9.27 5.41 -3.17
CA PHE A 79 -8.67 4.30 -3.90
C PHE A 79 -9.78 3.41 -4.46
N ASP A 80 -9.72 3.17 -5.76
CA ASP A 80 -10.54 2.19 -6.43
C ASP A 80 -9.77 0.86 -6.55
N ILE A 81 -10.34 -0.19 -5.98
CA ILE A 81 -9.83 -1.55 -6.01
C ILE A 81 -10.81 -2.38 -6.84
N PRO A 82 -10.48 -2.69 -8.11
CA PRO A 82 -11.38 -3.41 -9.01
C PRO A 82 -11.80 -4.76 -8.47
N PHE A 83 -10.86 -5.52 -7.90
CA PHE A 83 -11.09 -6.86 -7.39
C PHE A 83 -10.30 -7.10 -6.11
N ILE A 84 -10.98 -7.61 -5.08
CA ILE A 84 -10.34 -8.13 -3.87
C ILE A 84 -11.03 -9.42 -3.45
N SER A 85 -10.25 -10.45 -3.16
CA SER A 85 -10.68 -11.75 -2.68
C SER A 85 -10.12 -11.96 -1.28
N VAL A 86 -10.99 -12.23 -0.32
CA VAL A 86 -10.62 -12.47 1.08
C VAL A 86 -10.99 -13.89 1.44
N GLY A 87 -9.99 -14.69 1.83
CA GLY A 87 -10.14 -16.08 2.23
C GLY A 87 -9.94 -16.29 3.72
N TYR A 88 -10.68 -17.22 4.29
CA TYR A 88 -10.37 -17.71 5.63
C TYR A 88 -9.26 -18.76 5.57
N ASN A 89 -8.22 -18.62 6.39
CA ASN A 89 -7.17 -19.64 6.46
C ASN A 89 -7.57 -20.74 7.45
N ILE A 90 -8.23 -21.78 6.94
CA ILE A 90 -8.76 -22.91 7.72
C ILE A 90 -7.65 -23.66 8.47
N LEU A 91 -6.42 -23.69 7.94
CA LEU A 91 -5.29 -24.37 8.60
C LEU A 91 -4.79 -23.63 9.84
N SER A 92 -5.08 -22.32 9.97
CA SER A 92 -4.73 -21.51 11.14
C SER A 92 -5.79 -21.59 12.26
N SER A 93 -6.93 -22.24 12.03
CA SER A 93 -8.08 -22.23 12.96
C SER A 93 -7.94 -23.17 14.16
N LEU A 94 -6.82 -23.91 14.29
CA LEU A 94 -6.55 -24.75 15.46
C LEU A 94 -5.91 -23.98 16.64
N GLY A 95 -5.64 -22.68 16.47
CA GLY A 95 -5.10 -21.80 17.50
C GLY A 95 -6.06 -20.67 17.90
N SER A 96 -5.69 -19.87 18.91
CA SER A 96 -6.47 -18.71 19.38
C SER A 96 -6.41 -17.47 18.46
N MET A 97 -5.72 -17.58 17.32
CA MET A 97 -5.45 -16.50 16.38
C MET A 97 -6.20 -16.77 15.07
N ARG A 98 -7.11 -15.88 14.69
CA ARG A 98 -7.87 -16.01 13.44
C ARG A 98 -7.10 -15.32 12.33
N SER A 99 -6.58 -16.08 11.38
CA SER A 99 -5.87 -15.58 10.20
C SER A 99 -6.78 -15.59 8.97
N TYR A 100 -6.71 -14.51 8.19
CA TYR A 100 -7.37 -14.33 6.91
C TYR A 100 -6.30 -14.03 5.87
N SER A 101 -6.44 -14.56 4.68
CA SER A 101 -5.61 -14.21 3.53
C SER A 101 -6.40 -13.31 2.59
N PHE A 102 -5.71 -12.46 1.85
CA PHE A 102 -6.33 -11.66 0.81
C PHE A 102 -5.48 -11.63 -0.45
N LYS A 103 -6.15 -11.37 -1.57
CA LYS A 103 -5.56 -11.11 -2.88
C LYS A 103 -6.38 -10.02 -3.56
N ALA A 104 -5.73 -8.99 -4.04
CA ALA A 104 -6.34 -7.89 -4.76
C ALA A 104 -5.58 -7.65 -6.06
N ASP A 105 -6.32 -7.34 -7.11
CA ASP A 105 -5.79 -6.89 -8.39
C ASP A 105 -6.23 -5.44 -8.59
N GLY A 106 -5.27 -4.55 -8.86
CA GLY A 106 -5.54 -3.12 -8.98
C GLY A 106 -4.37 -2.38 -9.62
N TYR A 107 -4.68 -1.37 -10.43
CA TYR A 107 -3.67 -0.54 -11.08
C TYR A 107 -2.62 -1.34 -11.87
N ASP A 108 -3.05 -2.38 -12.60
CA ASP A 108 -2.23 -3.40 -13.32
C ASP A 108 -1.25 -4.21 -12.47
N GLY A 109 -1.28 -4.06 -11.15
CA GLY A 109 -0.48 -4.84 -10.22
C GLY A 109 -1.34 -5.72 -9.31
N LYS A 110 -0.66 -6.32 -8.34
CA LYS A 110 -1.24 -7.23 -7.36
C LYS A 110 -0.87 -6.80 -5.96
N ALA A 111 -1.79 -7.02 -5.03
CA ALA A 111 -1.54 -6.96 -3.61
C ALA A 111 -2.06 -8.26 -2.98
N ASP A 112 -1.25 -8.94 -2.19
CA ASP A 112 -1.69 -10.12 -1.46
C ASP A 112 -1.07 -10.16 -0.08
N GLY A 113 -1.60 -11.00 0.80
CA GLY A 113 -1.05 -11.07 2.15
C GLY A 113 -1.99 -11.73 3.14
N THR A 114 -1.68 -11.50 4.41
CA THR A 114 -2.44 -12.06 5.53
C THR A 114 -2.70 -11.01 6.60
N PHE A 115 -3.84 -11.14 7.26
CA PHE A 115 -4.15 -10.40 8.48
C PHE A 115 -4.58 -11.39 9.54
N ALA A 116 -4.13 -11.20 10.76
CA ALA A 116 -4.50 -12.05 11.87
C ALA A 116 -4.94 -11.23 13.07
N LEU A 117 -6.04 -11.67 13.68
CA LEU A 117 -6.72 -10.99 14.79
C LEU A 117 -6.76 -11.94 15.98
N THR A 118 -6.26 -11.49 17.13
CA THR A 118 -6.37 -12.18 18.41
C THR A 118 -7.32 -11.41 19.32
N LYS A 119 -8.45 -12.03 19.67
CA LYS A 119 -9.45 -11.45 20.59
C LYS A 119 -9.14 -11.67 22.07
N LYS A 120 -8.12 -12.47 22.41
CA LYS A 120 -7.66 -12.66 23.80
C LYS A 120 -6.80 -11.48 24.21
N ALA A 121 -7.01 -10.95 25.42
CA ALA A 121 -6.20 -9.86 25.96
C ALA A 121 -4.74 -10.32 26.18
N PRO A 122 -3.74 -9.51 25.79
CA PRO A 122 -3.87 -8.27 25.01
C PRO A 122 -4.25 -8.56 23.56
N ALA A 123 -5.26 -7.85 23.05
CA ALA A 123 -5.70 -8.00 21.67
C ALA A 123 -4.53 -7.63 20.74
N ARG A 124 -4.24 -8.50 19.78
CA ARG A 124 -3.12 -8.34 18.85
C ARG A 124 -3.58 -8.54 17.42
N ASN A 125 -3.28 -7.55 16.60
CA ASN A 125 -3.58 -7.52 15.18
C ASN A 125 -2.25 -7.47 14.43
N THR A 126 -2.06 -8.40 13.50
CA THR A 126 -0.90 -8.40 12.61
C THR A 126 -1.37 -8.36 11.18
N ALA A 127 -0.68 -7.60 10.33
CA ALA A 127 -0.89 -7.62 8.89
C ALA A 127 0.46 -7.78 8.19
N ASP A 128 0.45 -8.54 7.11
CA ASP A 128 1.58 -8.75 6.22
C ASP A 128 1.03 -8.63 4.80
N ILE A 129 1.53 -7.67 4.04
CA ILE A 129 1.00 -7.28 2.73
C ILE A 129 2.18 -7.19 1.77
N HIS A 130 2.09 -7.92 0.68
CA HIS A 130 3.01 -7.87 -0.45
C HIS A 130 2.35 -7.13 -1.61
N LEU A 131 3.11 -6.22 -2.21
CA LEU A 131 2.74 -5.44 -3.39
C LEU A 131 3.64 -5.85 -4.54
N SER A 132 3.07 -5.99 -5.74
CA SER A 132 3.82 -6.36 -6.94
C SER A 132 3.29 -5.63 -8.17
N GLY A 133 4.15 -4.82 -8.79
CA GLY A 133 3.90 -4.22 -10.10
C GLY A 133 2.76 -3.20 -10.14
N ILE A 134 2.47 -2.52 -9.04
CA ILE A 134 1.42 -1.49 -8.98
C ILE A 134 1.88 -0.27 -9.81
N ARG A 135 1.11 0.10 -10.84
CA ARG A 135 1.43 1.25 -11.71
C ARG A 135 1.00 2.56 -11.07
N MET A 136 1.97 3.38 -10.68
CA MET A 136 1.71 4.67 -10.03
C MET A 136 0.98 5.66 -10.96
N GLU A 137 1.20 5.55 -12.27
CA GLU A 137 0.53 6.35 -13.29
C GLU A 137 -1.00 6.14 -13.34
N LYS A 138 -1.49 5.00 -12.82
CA LYS A 138 -2.93 4.68 -12.79
C LYS A 138 -3.62 5.14 -11.50
N ILE A 139 -2.87 5.58 -10.49
CA ILE A 139 -3.42 5.99 -9.21
C ILE A 139 -3.79 7.47 -9.31
N GLU A 140 -5.07 7.77 -9.54
CA GLU A 140 -5.56 9.14 -9.77
C GLU A 140 -5.11 10.15 -8.71
N PRO A 141 -5.16 9.84 -7.39
CA PRO A 141 -4.68 10.80 -6.40
C PRO A 141 -3.18 11.12 -6.50
N VAL A 142 -2.35 10.14 -6.88
CA VAL A 142 -0.92 10.36 -7.13
C VAL A 142 -0.75 11.26 -8.35
N GLN A 143 -1.53 11.05 -9.41
CA GLN A 143 -1.49 11.90 -10.60
C GLN A 143 -1.92 13.33 -10.31
N LYS A 144 -2.91 13.54 -9.43
CA LYS A 144 -3.32 14.88 -8.99
C LYS A 144 -2.21 15.63 -8.26
N ILE A 145 -1.52 14.97 -7.33
CA ILE A 145 -0.45 15.60 -6.54
C ILE A 145 0.78 15.90 -7.40
N THR A 146 1.03 15.06 -8.41
CA THR A 146 2.23 15.14 -9.25
C THR A 146 1.97 15.79 -10.62
N ASN A 147 0.79 16.35 -10.83
CA ASN A 147 0.33 16.93 -12.09
C ASN A 147 0.49 15.99 -13.30
N GLY A 148 0.30 14.69 -13.10
CA GLY A 148 0.34 13.68 -14.17
C GLY A 148 1.74 13.25 -14.61
N LEU A 149 2.80 13.73 -13.95
CA LEU A 149 4.19 13.54 -14.40
C LEU A 149 4.92 12.41 -13.64
N PHE A 150 4.23 11.72 -12.73
CA PHE A 150 4.82 10.65 -11.95
C PHE A 150 4.38 9.28 -12.45
N SER A 151 5.35 8.44 -12.80
CA SER A 151 5.12 7.06 -13.24
C SER A 151 6.11 6.11 -12.58
N GLY A 152 5.79 4.82 -12.58
CA GLY A 152 6.69 3.76 -12.11
C GLY A 152 5.94 2.55 -11.58
N LEU A 153 6.70 1.47 -11.35
CA LEU A 153 6.19 0.20 -10.85
C LEU A 153 6.53 0.03 -9.37
N LEU A 154 5.52 0.11 -8.50
CA LEU A 154 5.65 -0.06 -7.07
C LEU A 154 5.51 -1.54 -6.69
N SER A 155 6.49 -2.05 -5.95
CA SER A 155 6.48 -3.36 -5.31
C SER A 155 7.03 -3.25 -3.89
N GLY A 156 6.81 -4.25 -3.05
CA GLY A 156 7.39 -4.29 -1.71
C GLY A 156 6.49 -4.90 -0.68
N GLU A 157 6.82 -4.66 0.58
CA GLU A 157 6.20 -5.31 1.73
C GLU A 157 5.74 -4.26 2.76
N ILE A 158 4.56 -4.47 3.32
CA ILE A 158 4.01 -3.68 4.41
C ILE A 158 3.67 -4.64 5.55
N THR A 159 4.26 -4.43 6.72
CA THR A 159 4.02 -5.26 7.90
C THR A 159 3.52 -4.42 9.06
N HIS A 160 2.46 -4.87 9.72
CA HIS A 160 1.86 -4.21 10.88
C HIS A 160 1.80 -5.21 12.05
N ASP A 161 2.09 -4.74 13.26
CA ASP A 161 1.99 -5.57 14.45
C ASP A 161 1.61 -4.73 15.68
N SER A 162 0.35 -4.83 16.07
CA SER A 162 -0.19 -4.12 17.24
C SER A 162 0.27 -4.70 18.59
N GLY A 163 1.12 -5.73 18.58
CA GLY A 163 1.75 -6.29 19.77
C GLY A 163 3.07 -5.60 20.13
N LYS A 164 3.55 -4.68 19.29
CA LYS A 164 4.83 -3.99 19.46
C LYS A 164 4.61 -2.51 19.77
N GLY A 165 4.84 -2.09 21.01
CA GLY A 165 4.96 -0.66 21.35
C GLY A 165 3.74 0.19 20.94
N LYS A 166 3.93 1.11 19.99
CA LYS A 166 2.90 2.07 19.47
C LYS A 166 2.21 1.58 18.18
N ASP A 167 2.14 0.27 17.97
CA ASP A 167 1.55 -0.35 16.77
C ASP A 167 2.19 0.10 15.45
N PRO A 168 3.53 -0.03 15.29
CA PRO A 168 4.21 0.43 14.10
C PRO A 168 3.82 -0.42 12.89
N THR A 169 3.70 0.25 11.76
CA THR A 169 3.60 -0.35 10.44
C THR A 169 4.90 -0.08 9.71
N PHE A 170 5.63 -1.12 9.30
CA PHE A 170 6.87 -1.01 8.53
C PHE A 170 6.58 -1.16 7.04
N LEU A 171 7.26 -0.36 6.23
CA LEU A 171 7.12 -0.34 4.78
C LEU A 171 8.51 -0.50 4.15
N ASN A 172 8.69 -1.54 3.35
CA ASN A 172 9.88 -1.77 2.53
C ASN A 172 9.44 -1.76 1.07
N LEU A 173 9.59 -0.60 0.43
CA LEU A 173 9.02 -0.36 -0.90
C LEU A 173 10.13 -0.14 -1.93
N VAL A 174 9.88 -0.62 -3.14
CA VAL A 174 10.72 -0.46 -4.32
C VAL A 174 9.86 0.11 -5.42
N LEU A 175 10.25 1.27 -5.96
CA LEU A 175 9.66 1.85 -7.15
C LEU A 175 10.68 1.77 -8.29
N SER A 176 10.38 0.97 -9.30
CA SER A 176 11.24 0.77 -10.46
C SER A 176 10.72 1.52 -11.68
N ASP A 177 11.63 1.83 -12.62
CA ASP A 177 11.35 2.57 -13.86
C ASP A 177 10.59 3.88 -13.60
N CYS A 178 11.03 4.59 -12.57
CA CYS A 178 10.36 5.79 -12.09
C CYS A 178 10.71 7.00 -12.95
N LYS A 179 9.68 7.77 -13.31
CA LYS A 179 9.85 9.11 -13.88
C LYS A 179 9.17 10.10 -12.96
N MET A 180 9.87 11.16 -12.58
CA MET A 180 9.30 12.21 -11.75
C MET A 180 9.87 13.58 -12.10
N PRO A 181 9.05 14.64 -12.04
CA PRO A 181 9.55 16.00 -12.18
C PRO A 181 10.37 16.36 -10.94
N VAL A 182 11.61 16.80 -11.14
CA VAL A 182 12.45 17.30 -10.06
C VAL A 182 12.68 18.78 -10.24
N LYS A 183 11.94 19.55 -9.44
CA LYS A 183 12.07 21.00 -9.37
C LYS A 183 12.71 21.40 -8.04
N LEU A 184 13.96 21.83 -8.10
CA LEU A 184 14.63 22.47 -6.99
C LEU A 184 14.37 23.98 -7.04
N ALA A 185 14.44 24.66 -5.90
CA ALA A 185 14.11 26.08 -5.79
C ALA A 185 14.89 27.00 -6.75
N PHE A 186 16.07 26.57 -7.21
CA PHE A 186 16.99 27.31 -8.08
C PHE A 186 17.33 26.56 -9.37
N LEU A 187 16.83 25.32 -9.55
CA LEU A 187 17.21 24.45 -10.65
C LEU A 187 16.01 23.60 -11.07
N ASP A 188 15.56 23.80 -12.30
CA ASP A 188 14.54 22.95 -12.92
C ASP A 188 15.25 21.83 -13.68
N LEU A 189 15.26 20.63 -13.11
CA LEU A 189 15.88 19.46 -13.72
C LEU A 189 14.94 18.77 -14.72
N GLY A 190 13.71 19.26 -14.86
CA GLY A 190 12.69 18.61 -15.67
C GLY A 190 12.29 17.25 -15.13
N VAL A 191 11.93 16.34 -16.03
CA VAL A 191 11.59 14.96 -15.69
C VAL A 191 12.87 14.14 -15.59
N MET A 192 13.13 13.60 -14.41
CA MET A 192 14.25 12.70 -14.18
C MET A 192 13.81 11.24 -14.17
N GLU A 193 14.68 10.39 -14.70
CA GLU A 193 14.47 8.94 -14.76
C GLU A 193 15.34 8.22 -13.72
N PHE A 194 14.68 7.48 -12.84
CA PHE A 194 15.29 6.65 -11.83
C PHE A 194 15.00 5.19 -12.13
N LYS A 195 16.05 4.37 -12.14
CA LYS A 195 15.93 2.93 -12.32
C LYS A 195 15.25 2.31 -11.12
N ASP A 196 15.74 2.65 -9.92
CA ASP A 196 15.28 2.09 -8.66
C ASP A 196 15.18 3.18 -7.59
N VAL A 197 14.05 3.23 -6.90
CA VAL A 197 13.85 4.02 -5.68
C VAL A 197 13.52 3.05 -4.56
N LEU A 198 14.43 2.94 -3.58
CA LEU A 198 14.32 2.02 -2.45
C LEU A 198 13.92 2.81 -1.21
N MET A 199 12.81 2.47 -0.56
CA MET A 199 12.31 3.16 0.63
C MET A 199 12.10 2.20 1.79
N ASP A 200 12.75 2.50 2.91
CA ASP A 200 12.51 1.92 4.24
C ASP A 200 11.83 3.00 5.09
N ALA A 201 10.61 2.71 5.53
CA ALA A 201 9.78 3.63 6.30
C ALA A 201 8.99 2.94 7.41
N ALA A 202 8.53 3.72 8.38
CA ALA A 202 7.65 3.28 9.44
C ALA A 202 6.53 4.29 9.69
N LEU A 203 5.29 3.82 9.79
CA LEU A 203 4.13 4.60 10.20
C LEU A 203 3.76 4.23 11.63
N THR A 204 3.68 5.23 12.51
CA THR A 204 3.25 5.06 13.91
C THR A 204 2.22 6.13 14.24
N GLY A 205 0.95 5.72 14.39
CA GLY A 205 -0.16 6.66 14.45
C GLY A 205 -0.21 7.53 13.18
N GLN A 206 -0.14 8.85 13.34
CA GLN A 206 -0.12 9.81 12.23
C GLN A 206 1.30 10.21 11.78
N ASN A 207 2.35 9.63 12.36
CA ASN A 207 3.73 9.98 12.01
C ASN A 207 4.33 8.94 11.07
N PHE A 208 4.65 9.37 9.85
CA PHE A 208 5.32 8.59 8.82
C PHE A 208 6.81 8.95 8.77
N GLU A 209 7.65 8.06 9.28
CA GLU A 209 9.10 8.20 9.32
C GLU A 209 9.71 7.49 8.10
N ILE A 210 10.42 8.23 7.27
CA ILE A 210 11.26 7.71 6.20
C ILE A 210 12.67 7.54 6.79
N ARG A 211 13.04 6.31 7.12
CA ARG A 211 14.35 6.00 7.71
C ARG A 211 15.45 6.09 6.69
N LYS A 212 15.16 5.58 5.49
CA LYS A 212 16.06 5.66 4.36
C LYS A 212 15.28 5.60 3.06
N CYS A 213 15.53 6.54 2.18
CA CYS A 213 15.13 6.45 0.79
C CYS A 213 16.34 6.68 -0.11
N THR A 214 16.61 5.75 -1.01
CA THR A 214 17.73 5.82 -1.96
C THR A 214 17.18 5.81 -3.38
N LEU A 215 17.51 6.85 -4.13
CA LEU A 215 17.20 7.06 -5.54
C LEU A 215 18.43 6.66 -6.37
N LYS A 216 18.27 5.76 -7.33
CA LYS A 216 19.32 5.39 -8.29
C LYS A 216 18.85 5.67 -9.70
N GLY A 217 19.58 6.52 -10.42
CA GLY A 217 19.19 7.00 -11.74
C GLY A 217 20.35 7.08 -12.72
N VAL A 218 20.00 7.33 -13.98
CA VAL A 218 21.01 7.54 -15.04
C VAL A 218 21.56 8.97 -15.02
N GLN A 219 20.76 9.91 -14.51
CA GLN A 219 21.09 11.34 -14.46
C GLN A 219 21.53 11.78 -13.07
N ALA A 220 21.01 11.13 -12.03
CA ALA A 220 21.24 11.49 -10.65
C ALA A 220 21.07 10.28 -9.74
N ASP A 221 21.84 10.26 -8.67
CA ASP A 221 21.56 9.45 -7.49
C ASP A 221 21.17 10.37 -6.33
N GLY A 222 20.47 9.83 -5.34
CA GLY A 222 20.13 10.61 -4.16
C GLY A 222 19.77 9.76 -2.98
N ASP A 223 19.88 10.35 -1.80
CA ASP A 223 19.46 9.75 -0.55
C ASP A 223 18.68 10.77 0.26
N PHE A 224 17.55 10.38 0.83
CA PHE A 224 16.79 11.23 1.73
C PHE A 224 16.16 10.43 2.87
N ALA A 225 15.93 11.14 3.98
CA ALA A 225 15.30 10.62 5.18
C ALA A 225 14.56 11.76 5.89
N GLY A 226 13.65 11.42 6.79
CA GLY A 226 12.92 12.40 7.57
C GLY A 226 11.56 11.91 8.00
N GLN A 227 10.64 12.83 8.24
CA GLN A 227 9.32 12.51 8.77
C GLN A 227 8.24 13.38 8.13
N ILE A 228 7.05 12.79 8.03
CA ILE A 228 5.82 13.42 7.61
C ILE A 228 4.80 13.19 8.73
N ALA A 229 4.35 14.26 9.37
CA ALA A 229 3.26 14.19 10.33
C ALA A 229 1.95 14.49 9.60
N PHE A 230 1.16 13.44 9.36
CA PHE A 230 -0.12 13.56 8.66
C PHE A 230 -1.14 14.33 9.52
N HIS A 231 -1.88 15.20 8.87
CA HIS A 231 -3.05 15.88 9.39
C HIS A 231 -4.29 15.40 8.61
N GLU A 232 -5.49 15.53 9.17
CA GLU A 232 -6.75 15.18 8.48
C GLU A 232 -6.88 15.84 7.09
N ASP A 233 -6.35 17.07 6.99
CA ASP A 233 -6.17 17.81 5.76
C ASP A 233 -4.72 17.63 5.29
N LEU A 234 -4.54 16.89 4.19
CA LEU A 234 -3.22 16.57 3.65
C LEU A 234 -2.40 17.84 3.38
N ASN A 235 -3.04 18.94 2.96
CA ASN A 235 -2.36 20.21 2.67
C ASN A 235 -1.65 20.79 3.90
N ARG A 236 -2.16 20.50 5.10
CA ARG A 236 -1.62 20.94 6.40
C ARG A 236 -0.66 19.94 7.04
N SER A 237 -0.47 18.76 6.44
CA SER A 237 0.47 17.77 6.95
C SER A 237 1.89 18.33 6.92
N ARG A 238 2.63 18.12 8.01
CA ARG A 238 3.95 18.75 8.19
C ARG A 238 5.04 17.86 7.63
N LEU A 239 5.92 18.47 6.85
CA LEU A 239 7.07 17.85 6.23
C LEU A 239 8.33 18.26 6.97
N ASN A 240 9.23 17.31 7.24
CA ASN A 240 10.60 17.57 7.64
C ASN A 240 11.49 16.48 7.03
N LEU A 241 11.96 16.75 5.81
CA LEU A 241 12.77 15.84 5.02
C LEU A 241 14.15 16.46 4.78
N SER A 242 15.18 15.63 4.78
CA SER A 242 16.53 16.05 4.45
C SER A 242 17.20 15.02 3.57
N GLY A 243 18.07 15.46 2.67
CA GLY A 243 18.70 14.56 1.74
C GLY A 243 19.85 15.18 0.99
N THR A 244 20.46 14.36 0.15
CA THR A 244 21.53 14.72 -0.77
C THR A 244 21.17 14.21 -2.16
N ILE A 245 21.40 15.02 -3.18
CA ILE A 245 21.30 14.62 -4.58
C ILE A 245 22.63 14.82 -5.28
N ASN A 246 23.09 13.79 -5.98
CA ASN A 246 24.33 13.73 -6.72
C ASN A 246 24.00 13.65 -8.21
N LEU A 247 24.18 14.75 -8.93
CA LEU A 247 23.98 14.78 -10.37
C LEU A 247 25.21 14.18 -11.08
N HIS A 248 24.98 13.28 -12.02
CA HIS A 248 26.04 12.61 -12.75
C HIS A 248 26.73 13.57 -13.72
N HIS A 249 28.04 13.42 -13.91
CA HIS A 249 28.85 14.35 -14.69
C HIS A 249 28.36 14.53 -16.13
N GLU A 250 27.85 13.46 -16.76
CA GLU A 250 27.31 13.53 -18.12
C GLU A 250 26.03 14.36 -18.21
N PHE A 251 25.16 14.28 -17.20
CA PHE A 251 23.94 15.09 -17.16
C PHE A 251 24.24 16.58 -16.93
N LEU A 252 25.25 16.89 -16.10
CA LEU A 252 25.66 18.27 -15.85
C LEU A 252 26.07 19.02 -17.11
N LYS A 253 26.70 18.34 -18.07
CA LYS A 253 27.08 18.93 -19.36
C LYS A 253 25.87 19.35 -20.20
N THR A 254 24.71 18.73 -19.97
CA THR A 254 23.47 19.01 -20.71
C THR A 254 22.68 20.19 -20.13
N LEU A 255 23.01 20.64 -18.92
CA LEU A 255 22.34 21.77 -18.28
C LEU A 255 22.80 23.10 -18.92
N PRO A 256 21.89 24.09 -19.07
CA PRO A 256 22.24 25.39 -19.63
C PRO A 256 23.36 26.08 -18.82
N GLN A 257 24.42 26.58 -19.49
CA GLN A 257 25.59 27.24 -18.86
C GLN A 257 25.23 28.43 -17.94
N ASN A 258 24.08 29.04 -18.16
CA ASN A 258 23.51 30.13 -17.37
C ASN A 258 22.83 29.68 -16.07
N GLN A 259 22.66 28.38 -15.84
CA GLN A 259 22.25 27.78 -14.57
C GLN A 259 23.45 27.20 -13.80
N ALA A 260 24.63 27.78 -14.00
CA ALA A 260 25.91 27.31 -13.45
C ALA A 260 25.84 27.14 -11.93
N ALA A 261 25.52 25.91 -11.54
CA ALA A 261 25.79 25.28 -10.26
C ALA A 261 27.31 25.10 -10.01
N GLY A 262 28.17 25.90 -10.66
CA GLY A 262 29.62 25.80 -10.59
C GLY A 262 30.18 25.99 -9.19
N ASN A 263 29.45 26.70 -8.31
CA ASN A 263 29.81 26.89 -6.90
C ASN A 263 28.93 26.11 -5.91
N LEU A 264 27.83 25.50 -6.36
CA LEU A 264 26.87 24.77 -5.50
C LEU A 264 27.14 23.27 -5.45
N MET A 265 27.84 22.73 -6.45
CA MET A 265 28.19 21.31 -6.50
C MET A 265 29.54 21.07 -5.83
N THR A 266 29.51 20.83 -4.52
CA THR A 266 30.64 20.19 -3.84
C THR A 266 30.77 18.73 -4.34
N ARG A 267 31.95 18.13 -4.22
CA ARG A 267 32.18 16.69 -4.52
C ARG A 267 31.21 15.73 -3.82
N ASN A 268 30.45 16.21 -2.83
CA ASN A 268 29.57 15.43 -1.97
C ASN A 268 28.07 15.63 -2.29
N GLY A 269 27.74 16.22 -3.44
CA GLY A 269 26.36 16.46 -3.86
C GLY A 269 25.73 17.73 -3.32
N ILE A 270 24.49 17.97 -3.72
CA ILE A 270 23.65 19.08 -3.25
C ILE A 270 22.84 18.58 -2.06
N ARG A 271 23.09 19.14 -0.86
CA ARG A 271 22.31 18.85 0.33
C ARG A 271 21.11 19.77 0.41
N PHE A 272 19.96 19.20 0.71
CA PHE A 272 18.72 19.94 0.82
C PHE A 272 17.92 19.54 2.06
N THR A 273 17.08 20.46 2.51
CA THR A 273 16.07 20.24 3.53
C THR A 273 14.74 20.79 3.02
N ILE A 274 13.67 20.02 3.19
CA ILE A 274 12.29 20.39 2.91
C ILE A 274 11.56 20.40 4.24
N SER A 275 10.99 21.55 4.60
CA SER A 275 10.25 21.73 5.84
C SER A 275 8.92 22.45 5.58
N GLY A 276 8.00 22.49 6.54
CA GLY A 276 6.74 23.22 6.39
C GLY A 276 5.57 22.28 6.15
N THR A 277 4.67 22.61 5.23
CA THR A 277 3.48 21.80 4.90
C THR A 277 3.46 21.42 3.43
N PHE A 278 2.58 20.51 3.00
CA PHE A 278 2.40 20.21 1.57
C PHE A 278 1.91 21.44 0.78
N GLU A 279 1.07 22.29 1.37
CA GLU A 279 0.60 23.54 0.75
C GLU A 279 1.73 24.57 0.59
N GLN A 280 2.61 24.68 1.60
CA GLN A 280 3.68 25.66 1.64
C GLN A 280 5.02 25.00 2.04
N PRO A 281 5.62 24.21 1.13
CA PRO A 281 6.91 23.58 1.38
C PRO A 281 8.01 24.64 1.32
N LYS A 282 8.84 24.68 2.36
CA LYS A 282 10.02 25.53 2.48
C LYS A 282 11.26 24.71 2.15
N PHE A 283 11.95 25.12 1.09
CA PHE A 283 13.20 24.51 0.65
C PHE A 283 14.39 25.30 1.17
N SER A 284 15.39 24.60 1.70
CA SER A 284 16.65 25.18 2.17
C SER A 284 17.82 24.33 1.68
N LEU A 285 18.86 25.00 1.19
CA LEU A 285 20.15 24.40 0.85
C LEU A 285 21.09 24.48 2.05
N ARG A 286 21.93 23.46 2.21
CA ARG A 286 23.00 23.42 3.21
C ARG A 286 24.36 23.24 2.58
#